data_AF-A0A418X0X7-F1
#
_entry.id   AF-A0A418X0X7-F1
#
_cell.length_a   1.000
_cell.length_b   1.000
_cell.length_c   1.000
_cell.angle_alpha   90.00
_cell.angle_beta   90.00
_cell.angle_gamma   90.00
#
_symmetry.space_group_name_H-M   'P 1'
#
loop_
_entity.id
_entity.type
_entity.pdbx_description
1 polymer ?
#
loop_
_entity_poly.entity_id
_entity_poly.type
_entity_poly.pdbx_seq_one_letter_code
_entity_poly.pdbx_strand_id
1 'polypeptide(L)'
;MKFDHNGETLTSHKEQQPLVGKRNRLREIVLTPKTATEGPLYLIGYWFMGLPGDEQLFSPALCSSSDDDRYLKNFSRKFVSKHSLDGNFGCREWTYQLYDRDRPFIDVTSYQKDGTYIKEFIGWSRFEDPPKPVIGRHEKTWYCLHECPNSEAPGTIPDIAAWTRKHGFPVPKRPRKQPMFPNADFADYVND
;
A
#
# COMPACT_ATOMS: atom_id res chain seq x y z
N MET A 1 10.16 -2.00 -4.86
CA MET A 1 11.51 -1.39 -4.92
C MET A 1 12.17 -1.59 -3.57
N LYS A 2 13.44 -1.98 -3.53
CA LYS A 2 14.22 -2.20 -2.31
C LYS A 2 15.31 -1.15 -2.21
N PHE A 3 15.60 -0.72 -0.99
CA PHE A 3 16.63 0.26 -0.67
C PHE A 3 17.62 -0.35 0.33
N ASP A 4 18.84 0.16 0.37
CA ASP A 4 19.76 -0.07 1.48
C ASP A 4 19.53 0.94 2.61
N HIS A 5 20.25 0.80 3.72
CA HIS A 5 20.17 1.72 4.86
C HIS A 5 20.66 3.15 4.56
N ASN A 6 21.35 3.36 3.44
CA ASN A 6 21.77 4.69 2.96
C ASN A 6 20.72 5.33 2.03
N GLY A 7 19.64 4.62 1.72
CA GLY A 7 18.58 5.07 0.81
C GLY A 7 18.90 4.83 -0.66
N GLU A 8 19.94 4.07 -1.00
CA GLU A 8 20.29 3.71 -2.37
C GLU A 8 19.40 2.57 -2.87
N THR A 9 18.95 2.64 -4.13
CA THR A 9 18.11 1.60 -4.71
C THR A 9 18.89 0.32 -4.97
N LEU A 10 18.42 -0.80 -4.43
CA LEU A 10 18.92 -2.15 -4.70
C LEU A 10 18.20 -2.83 -5.86
N THR A 11 17.00 -2.37 -6.22
CA THR A 11 16.24 -2.90 -7.36
C THR A 11 16.87 -2.44 -8.67
N SER A 12 17.05 -3.37 -9.61
CA SER A 12 17.58 -3.07 -10.95
C SER A 12 16.76 -2.00 -11.66
N HIS A 13 17.44 -1.04 -12.28
CA HIS A 13 16.86 0.08 -13.02
C HIS A 13 17.70 0.42 -14.24
N LYS A 14 17.16 1.26 -15.14
CA LYS A 14 17.83 1.65 -16.39
C LYS A 14 18.75 2.87 -16.27
N GLU A 15 18.72 3.57 -15.14
CA GLU A 15 19.56 4.74 -14.91
C GLU A 15 21.05 4.36 -14.85
N GLN A 16 21.90 5.22 -15.42
CA GLN A 16 23.35 5.02 -15.47
C GLN A 16 24.02 5.21 -14.11
N GLN A 17 23.40 6.02 -13.24
CA GLN A 17 23.87 6.29 -11.88
C GLN A 17 22.96 5.61 -10.86
N PRO A 18 23.50 5.21 -9.69
CA PRO A 18 22.67 4.76 -8.58
C PRO A 18 21.63 5.81 -8.21
N LEU A 19 20.39 5.39 -8.04
CA LEU A 19 19.31 6.24 -7.54
C LEU A 19 19.27 6.20 -6.01
N VAL A 20 18.93 7.35 -5.41
CA VAL A 20 18.77 7.50 -3.97
C VAL A 20 17.38 8.05 -3.67
N GLY A 21 16.68 7.40 -2.73
CA GLY A 21 15.43 7.89 -2.17
C GLY A 21 15.67 9.09 -1.26
N LYS A 22 14.97 10.19 -1.50
CA LYS A 22 15.02 11.40 -0.69
C LYS A 22 13.62 11.91 -0.39
N ARG A 23 13.46 12.57 0.75
CA ARG A 23 12.27 13.39 1.04
C ARG A 23 12.54 14.84 0.66
N ASN A 24 11.75 15.41 -0.24
CA ASN A 24 11.89 16.82 -0.62
C ASN A 24 11.16 17.77 0.37
N ARG A 25 11.22 19.07 0.10
CA ARG A 25 10.59 20.11 0.95
C ARG A 25 9.06 20.04 0.97
N LEU A 26 8.45 19.44 -0.05
CA LEU A 26 7.01 19.20 -0.14
C LEU A 26 6.58 17.89 0.55
N ARG A 27 7.50 17.21 1.24
CA ARG A 27 7.29 15.90 1.87
C ARG A 27 7.01 14.77 0.86
N GLU A 28 7.37 14.98 -0.40
CA GLU A 28 7.36 13.94 -1.42
C GLU A 28 8.58 13.05 -1.25
N ILE A 29 8.39 11.75 -1.45
CA ILE A 29 9.46 10.77 -1.60
C ILE A 29 9.80 10.68 -3.08
N VAL A 30 11.07 10.93 -3.40
CA VAL A 30 11.56 11.03 -4.77
C VAL A 30 12.82 10.21 -4.94
N LEU A 31 13.08 9.74 -6.16
CA LEU A 31 14.39 9.20 -6.55
C LEU A 31 15.16 10.26 -7.32
N THR A 32 16.44 10.40 -6.96
CA THR A 32 17.38 11.26 -7.67
C THR A 32 18.70 10.51 -7.89
N PRO A 33 19.43 10.76 -8.97
CA PRO A 33 20.79 10.24 -9.11
C PRO A 33 21.67 10.70 -7.94
N LYS A 34 22.45 9.78 -7.37
CA LYS A 34 23.25 10.01 -6.15
C LYS A 34 24.13 11.27 -6.21
N THR A 35 24.77 11.49 -7.35
CA THR A 35 25.77 12.57 -7.55
C THR A 35 25.24 13.78 -8.32
N ALA A 36 23.99 13.75 -8.76
CA ALA A 36 23.41 14.85 -9.52
C ALA A 36 22.99 16.00 -8.60
N THR A 37 23.54 17.20 -8.85
CA THR A 37 23.05 18.47 -8.28
C THR A 37 21.82 18.97 -9.03
N GLU A 38 21.69 18.60 -10.30
CA GLU A 38 20.55 18.85 -11.18
C GLU A 38 20.28 17.58 -11.99
N GLY A 39 19.01 17.25 -12.24
CA GLY A 39 18.66 16.03 -12.95
C GLY A 39 17.21 15.61 -12.75
N PRO A 40 16.81 14.47 -13.36
CA PRO A 40 15.45 13.99 -13.25
C PRO A 40 15.10 13.65 -11.80
N LEU A 41 13.89 14.05 -11.42
CA LEU A 41 13.29 13.74 -10.13
C LEU A 41 12.12 12.80 -10.41
N TYR A 42 12.22 11.57 -9.92
CA TYR A 42 11.17 10.58 -10.08
C TYR A 42 10.33 10.54 -8.81
N LEU A 43 9.10 11.04 -8.88
CA LEU A 43 8.16 10.98 -7.78
C LEU A 43 7.78 9.51 -7.50
N ILE A 44 7.98 9.07 -6.26
CA ILE A 44 7.48 7.77 -5.79
C ILE A 44 6.11 7.96 -5.15
N GLY A 45 5.98 8.95 -4.25
CA GLY A 45 4.75 9.20 -3.53
C GLY A 45 4.90 10.31 -2.49
N TYR A 46 3.90 10.46 -1.64
CA TYR A 46 3.78 11.52 -0.65
C TYR A 46 3.80 10.92 0.75
N TRP A 47 4.60 11.51 1.64
CA TRP A 47 4.70 11.02 3.01
C TRP A 47 3.54 11.55 3.86
N PHE A 48 2.60 10.68 4.17
CA PHE A 48 1.45 10.96 5.02
C PHE A 48 1.77 10.68 6.48
N MET A 49 1.74 11.72 7.32
CA MET A 49 2.14 11.65 8.72
C MET A 49 1.02 11.22 9.68
N GLY A 50 -0.22 11.10 9.21
CA GLY A 50 -1.39 10.87 10.06
C GLY A 50 -2.37 12.05 10.05
N LEU A 51 -3.53 11.82 10.66
CA LEU A 51 -4.46 12.87 11.06
C LEU A 51 -4.34 13.05 12.57
N PRO A 52 -4.54 14.27 13.11
CA PRO A 52 -4.56 14.44 14.54
C PRO A 52 -5.68 13.57 15.15
N GLY A 53 -5.37 12.91 16.27
CA GLY A 53 -6.25 11.91 16.92
C GLY A 53 -6.04 10.46 16.48
N ASP A 54 -5.27 10.19 15.41
CA ASP A 54 -5.04 8.82 14.93
C ASP A 54 -3.62 8.59 14.39
N GLU A 55 -2.61 9.05 15.13
CA GLU A 55 -1.23 8.95 14.67
C GLU A 55 -0.69 7.50 14.61
N GLN A 56 -1.43 6.51 15.12
CA GLN A 56 -0.92 5.13 15.29
C GLN A 56 -1.61 4.06 14.44
N LEU A 57 -2.86 4.25 13.96
CA LEU A 57 -3.56 3.12 13.30
C LEU A 57 -3.14 2.90 11.86
N PHE A 58 -2.87 3.97 11.10
CA PHE A 58 -2.54 3.88 9.67
C PHE A 58 -1.46 4.87 9.22
N SER A 59 -0.71 5.44 10.16
CA SER A 59 0.42 6.33 9.90
C SER A 59 1.72 5.84 10.55
N PRO A 60 2.89 6.25 10.01
CA PRO A 60 3.04 6.97 8.75
C PRO A 60 2.71 6.07 7.54
N ALA A 61 2.23 6.67 6.46
CA ALA A 61 1.95 5.99 5.20
C ALA A 61 2.64 6.69 4.02
N LEU A 62 2.99 5.92 2.99
CA LEU A 62 3.45 6.45 1.71
C LEU A 62 2.31 6.31 0.70
N CYS A 63 1.76 7.44 0.25
CA CYS A 63 0.57 7.49 -0.59
C CYS A 63 0.89 7.97 -2.01
N SER A 64 0.05 7.60 -2.97
CA SER A 64 0.05 8.19 -4.32
C SER A 64 -1.02 9.28 -4.43
N SER A 65 -0.99 10.08 -5.50
CA SER A 65 -2.08 11.01 -5.79
C SER A 65 -3.41 10.30 -6.05
N SER A 66 -3.37 9.04 -6.51
CA SER A 66 -4.56 8.21 -6.68
C SER A 66 -5.22 7.78 -5.35
N ASP A 67 -4.55 7.98 -4.22
CA ASP A 67 -5.11 7.78 -2.89
C ASP A 67 -5.82 9.03 -2.33
N ASP A 68 -5.59 10.24 -2.89
CA ASP A 68 -6.16 11.47 -2.33
C ASP A 68 -7.69 11.48 -2.37
N ASP A 69 -8.26 11.16 -3.55
CA ASP A 69 -9.70 11.13 -3.76
C ASP A 69 -10.42 10.12 -2.87
N ARG A 70 -9.74 9.03 -2.51
CA ARG A 70 -10.26 7.95 -1.64
C ARG A 70 -10.54 8.45 -0.22
N TYR A 71 -9.74 9.39 0.29
CA TYR A 71 -9.83 9.82 1.69
C TYR A 71 -10.57 11.15 1.88
N LEU A 72 -10.99 11.83 0.80
CA LEU A 72 -11.68 13.11 0.91
C LEU A 72 -12.95 13.06 1.78
N LYS A 73 -13.21 14.14 2.52
CA LYS A 73 -14.35 14.29 3.45
C LYS A 73 -15.71 14.09 2.75
N ASN A 74 -15.79 14.44 1.47
CA ASN A 74 -16.99 14.28 0.62
C ASN A 74 -16.99 12.99 -0.20
N PHE A 75 -16.10 12.03 0.10
CA PHE A 75 -16.21 10.63 -0.35
C PHE A 75 -17.45 10.01 0.30
N SER A 76 -18.60 10.49 -0.14
CA SER A 76 -19.88 10.09 0.38
C SER A 76 -20.15 8.69 -0.16
N ARG A 77 -20.67 7.81 0.69
CA ARG A 77 -21.21 6.50 0.28
C ARG A 77 -22.28 6.63 -0.82
N LYS A 78 -22.79 7.84 -1.11
CA LYS A 78 -23.74 8.17 -2.18
C LYS A 78 -23.10 8.32 -3.58
N PHE A 79 -21.83 8.69 -3.70
CA PHE A 79 -21.17 8.84 -5.01
C PHE A 79 -20.54 7.53 -5.53
N VAL A 80 -20.36 6.56 -4.64
CA VAL A 80 -19.99 5.18 -4.97
C VAL A 80 -20.98 4.55 -5.96
N SER A 81 -22.21 5.07 -6.07
CA SER A 81 -23.30 4.42 -6.79
C SER A 81 -23.55 4.90 -8.22
N LYS A 82 -22.66 5.67 -8.88
CA LYS A 82 -22.88 5.95 -10.31
C LYS A 82 -21.69 5.88 -11.25
N HIS A 83 -20.48 6.34 -10.91
CA HIS A 83 -19.32 6.23 -11.84
C HIS A 83 -17.90 6.12 -11.23
N SER A 84 -17.71 5.97 -9.91
CA SER A 84 -16.37 5.77 -9.32
C SER A 84 -16.20 4.37 -8.73
N LEU A 85 -15.79 3.40 -9.55
CA LEU A 85 -15.31 2.08 -9.12
C LEU A 85 -13.89 2.18 -8.53
N ASP A 86 -13.68 3.05 -7.55
CA ASP A 86 -12.33 3.39 -7.11
C ASP A 86 -12.01 2.86 -5.72
N GLY A 87 -11.54 1.60 -5.71
CA GLY A 87 -10.59 0.99 -4.80
C GLY A 87 -10.98 1.00 -3.33
N ASN A 88 -10.95 -0.16 -2.69
CA ASN A 88 -11.17 -0.30 -1.24
C ASN A 88 -9.84 -0.37 -0.45
N PHE A 89 -8.72 -0.60 -1.14
CA PHE A 89 -7.38 -0.67 -0.55
C PHE A 89 -6.46 0.43 -1.08
N GLY A 90 -5.85 1.22 -0.19
CA GLY A 90 -4.85 2.25 -0.48
C GLY A 90 -3.75 2.30 0.59
N CYS A 91 -2.95 3.37 0.59
CA CYS A 91 -1.79 3.52 1.49
C CYS A 91 -2.10 3.41 3.01
N ARG A 92 -3.28 3.86 3.45
CA ARG A 92 -3.68 3.78 4.87
C ARG A 92 -4.06 2.35 5.24
N GLU A 93 -4.80 1.66 4.37
CA GLU A 93 -5.13 0.24 4.55
C GLU A 93 -3.88 -0.65 4.49
N TRP A 94 -2.88 -0.29 3.70
CA TRP A 94 -1.57 -0.95 3.71
C TRP A 94 -0.94 -0.87 5.10
N THR A 95 -0.79 0.34 5.64
CA THR A 95 -0.12 0.58 6.93
C THR A 95 -0.85 -0.12 8.07
N TYR A 96 -2.18 -0.03 8.08
CA TYR A 96 -3.02 -0.75 9.03
C TYR A 96 -2.76 -2.27 9.02
N GLN A 97 -2.65 -2.89 7.84
CA GLN A 97 -2.37 -4.32 7.73
C GLN A 97 -0.89 -4.67 8.02
N LEU A 98 0.03 -3.77 7.70
CA LEU A 98 1.47 -3.94 7.96
C LEU A 98 1.73 -4.01 9.46
N TYR A 99 1.10 -3.17 10.27
CA TYR A 99 1.36 -3.10 11.71
C TYR A 99 0.47 -4.02 12.57
N ASP A 100 -0.56 -4.62 11.99
CA ASP A 100 -1.33 -5.71 12.62
C ASP A 100 -0.47 -6.98 12.77
N ARG A 101 0.13 -7.20 13.94
CA ARG A 101 1.06 -8.33 14.18
C ARG A 101 0.43 -9.71 14.03
N ASP A 102 -0.88 -9.82 14.23
CA ASP A 102 -1.60 -11.09 14.16
C ASP A 102 -2.03 -11.45 12.73
N ARG A 103 -1.85 -10.49 11.80
CA ARG A 103 -2.15 -10.68 10.39
C ARG A 103 -0.91 -11.17 9.63
N PRO A 104 -0.95 -12.37 9.02
CA PRO A 104 0.23 -12.96 8.38
C PRO A 104 0.51 -12.46 6.96
N PHE A 105 -0.39 -11.71 6.33
CA PHE A 105 -0.24 -11.20 4.97
C PHE A 105 -0.98 -9.85 4.79
N ILE A 106 -0.55 -9.05 3.82
CA ILE A 106 -1.27 -7.85 3.40
C ILE A 106 -2.17 -8.24 2.23
N ASP A 107 -3.50 -8.16 2.42
CA ASP A 107 -4.49 -8.37 1.37
C ASP A 107 -4.82 -7.04 0.70
N VAL A 108 -4.33 -6.88 -0.54
CA VAL A 108 -4.49 -5.66 -1.35
C VAL A 108 -5.76 -5.70 -2.23
N THR A 109 -6.61 -6.70 -2.03
CA THR A 109 -7.85 -6.86 -2.79
C THR A 109 -8.83 -5.73 -2.49
N SER A 110 -9.32 -5.09 -3.54
CA SER A 110 -10.50 -4.24 -3.47
C SER A 110 -11.76 -5.08 -3.64
N TYR A 111 -12.49 -5.32 -2.55
CA TYR A 111 -13.72 -6.12 -2.54
C TYR A 111 -14.98 -5.29 -2.84
N GLN A 112 -15.43 -5.28 -4.10
CA GLN A 112 -16.66 -4.58 -4.52
C GLN A 112 -17.86 -5.52 -4.63
N LYS A 113 -19.05 -4.96 -4.86
CA LYS A 113 -20.29 -5.73 -5.00
C LYS A 113 -20.28 -6.60 -6.26
N ASP A 114 -19.74 -6.07 -7.35
CA ASP A 114 -19.68 -6.64 -8.69
C ASP A 114 -18.41 -7.47 -8.97
N GLY A 115 -17.38 -7.36 -8.13
CA GLY A 115 -16.17 -8.16 -8.28
C GLY A 115 -15.06 -7.84 -7.28
N THR A 116 -13.91 -8.46 -7.52
CA THR A 116 -12.66 -8.17 -6.81
C THR A 116 -11.59 -7.80 -7.81
N TYR A 117 -10.79 -6.80 -7.50
CA TYR A 117 -9.64 -6.41 -8.31
C TYR A 117 -8.54 -5.86 -7.42
N ILE A 118 -7.34 -5.77 -7.99
CA ILE A 118 -6.18 -5.14 -7.37
C ILE A 118 -6.05 -3.78 -8.07
N LYS A 119 -6.30 -2.69 -7.34
CA LYS A 119 -6.09 -1.34 -7.86
C LYS A 119 -4.59 -1.01 -7.79
N GLU A 120 -4.14 0.00 -8.52
CA GLU A 120 -2.86 0.64 -8.22
C GLU A 120 -2.82 1.13 -6.76
N PHE A 121 -1.72 0.84 -6.07
CA PHE A 121 -1.47 1.25 -4.70
C PHE A 121 0.03 1.44 -4.48
N ILE A 122 0.38 2.16 -3.42
CA ILE A 122 1.75 2.19 -2.90
C ILE A 122 1.75 1.55 -1.51
N GLY A 123 2.68 0.61 -1.34
CA GLY A 123 3.00 -0.02 -0.08
C GLY A 123 4.45 0.23 0.29
N TRP A 124 4.73 0.30 1.57
CA TRP A 124 6.08 0.50 2.11
C TRP A 124 6.31 -0.36 3.35
N SER A 125 7.56 -0.57 3.73
CA SER A 125 7.90 -1.23 5.01
C SER A 125 9.22 -0.67 5.49
N ARG A 126 9.40 -0.61 6.81
CA ARG A 126 10.68 -0.27 7.43
C ARG A 126 11.62 -1.47 7.36
N PHE A 127 12.91 -1.23 7.56
CA PHE A 127 13.91 -2.31 7.54
C PHE A 127 13.69 -3.33 8.65
N GLU A 128 13.13 -2.89 9.78
CA GLU A 128 12.81 -3.71 10.94
C GLU A 128 11.42 -4.37 10.89
N ASP A 129 10.57 -3.97 9.94
CA ASP A 129 9.26 -4.60 9.81
C ASP A 129 9.43 -6.03 9.27
N PRO A 130 8.80 -7.05 9.88
CA PRO A 130 8.89 -8.41 9.38
C PRO A 130 8.26 -8.48 7.98
N PRO A 131 8.88 -9.20 7.03
CA PRO A 131 8.32 -9.35 5.70
C PRO A 131 6.96 -10.03 5.78
N LYS A 132 5.95 -9.39 5.19
CA LYS A 132 4.59 -9.94 5.06
C LYS A 132 4.31 -10.21 3.58
N PRO A 133 3.90 -11.43 3.21
CA PRO A 133 3.39 -11.70 1.88
C PRO A 133 2.30 -10.71 1.49
N VAL A 134 2.45 -10.15 0.29
CA VAL A 134 1.46 -9.26 -0.32
C VAL A 134 0.64 -10.12 -1.26
N ILE A 135 -0.63 -10.31 -0.93
CA ILE A 135 -1.56 -11.11 -1.73
C ILE A 135 -2.69 -10.23 -2.25
N GLY A 136 -3.28 -10.63 -3.36
CA GLY A 136 -4.46 -9.95 -3.89
C GLY A 136 -5.27 -10.86 -4.77
N ARG A 137 -6.54 -10.52 -4.93
CA ARG A 137 -7.46 -11.24 -5.80
C ARG A 137 -7.96 -10.33 -6.92
N HIS A 138 -7.73 -10.77 -8.15
CA HIS A 138 -8.35 -10.18 -9.34
C HIS A 138 -9.33 -11.19 -9.93
N GLU A 139 -10.60 -10.80 -9.99
CA GLU A 139 -11.74 -11.65 -10.32
C GLU A 139 -11.80 -12.95 -9.50
N LYS A 140 -11.43 -14.09 -10.10
CA LYS A 140 -11.44 -15.41 -9.45
C LYS A 140 -10.04 -15.89 -9.09
N THR A 141 -9.01 -15.18 -9.53
CA THR A 141 -7.62 -15.60 -9.40
C THR A 141 -6.97 -14.88 -8.23
N TRP A 142 -6.31 -15.66 -7.38
CA TRP A 142 -5.44 -15.12 -6.34
C TRP A 142 -4.02 -14.98 -6.86
N TYR A 143 -3.30 -14.02 -6.29
CA TYR A 143 -1.92 -13.72 -6.64
C TYR A 143 -1.12 -13.53 -5.36
N CYS A 144 0.12 -14.01 -5.37
CA CYS A 144 1.15 -13.46 -4.51
C CYS A 144 1.95 -12.45 -5.32
N LEU A 145 1.99 -11.21 -4.86
CA LEU A 145 2.57 -10.07 -5.58
C LEU A 145 3.99 -9.76 -5.12
N HIS A 146 4.28 -9.93 -3.82
CA HIS A 146 5.56 -9.54 -3.23
C HIS A 146 5.78 -10.25 -1.87
N GLU A 147 7.04 -10.41 -1.47
CA GLU A 147 7.45 -11.16 -0.26
C GLU A 147 6.75 -12.52 -0.12
N CYS A 148 6.64 -13.28 -1.21
CA CYS A 148 6.00 -14.58 -1.17
C CYS A 148 6.75 -15.53 -0.22
N PRO A 149 6.04 -16.36 0.56
CA PRO A 149 6.65 -17.21 1.59
C PRO A 149 7.73 -18.12 1.00
N ASN A 150 8.73 -18.45 1.82
CA ASN A 150 9.81 -19.35 1.44
C ASN A 150 10.55 -18.92 0.16
N SER A 151 10.61 -17.61 -0.10
CA SER A 151 11.26 -17.02 -1.29
C SER A 151 10.65 -17.49 -2.61
N GLU A 152 9.37 -17.90 -2.61
CA GLU A 152 8.65 -18.21 -3.84
C GLU A 152 8.57 -17.01 -4.78
N ALA A 153 8.51 -17.26 -6.09
CA ALA A 153 8.34 -16.19 -7.07
C ALA A 153 6.91 -15.63 -7.01
N PRO A 154 6.73 -14.30 -7.19
CA PRO A 154 5.40 -13.72 -7.41
C PRO A 154 4.68 -14.38 -8.58
N GLY A 155 3.36 -14.54 -8.48
CA GLY A 155 2.57 -15.23 -9.49
C GLY A 155 1.17 -15.57 -9.03
N THR A 156 0.49 -16.36 -9.86
CA THR A 156 -0.86 -16.86 -9.58
C THR A 156 -0.83 -17.89 -8.45
N ILE A 157 -1.88 -17.87 -7.63
CA ILE A 157 -2.18 -18.87 -6.61
C ILE A 157 -3.44 -19.62 -7.09
N PRO A 158 -3.30 -20.82 -7.68
CA PRO A 158 -4.44 -21.53 -8.27
C PRO A 158 -5.48 -21.98 -7.23
N ASP A 159 -5.01 -22.39 -6.06
CA ASP A 159 -5.85 -22.78 -4.92
C ASP A 159 -5.34 -22.08 -3.66
N ILE A 160 -6.07 -21.04 -3.23
CA ILE A 160 -5.71 -20.26 -2.04
C ILE A 160 -5.83 -21.09 -0.75
N ALA A 161 -6.71 -22.08 -0.68
CA ALA A 161 -6.87 -22.93 0.51
C ALA A 161 -5.71 -23.92 0.64
N ALA A 162 -5.22 -24.46 -0.48
CA ALA A 162 -4.00 -25.28 -0.48
C ALA A 162 -2.76 -24.43 -0.15
N TRP A 163 -2.63 -23.26 -0.77
CA TRP A 163 -1.49 -22.36 -0.55
C TRP A 163 -1.39 -21.89 0.91
N THR A 164 -2.49 -21.43 1.51
CA THR A 164 -2.50 -21.01 2.91
C THR A 164 -2.18 -22.14 3.87
N ARG A 165 -2.72 -23.35 3.63
CA ARG A 165 -2.38 -24.54 4.43
C ARG A 165 -0.91 -24.89 4.36
N LYS A 166 -0.29 -24.83 3.18
CA LYS A 166 1.15 -25.08 2.97
C LYS A 166 2.01 -24.14 3.82
N HIS A 167 1.59 -22.90 3.99
CA HIS A 167 2.36 -21.87 4.70
C HIS A 167 1.86 -21.59 6.13
N GLY A 168 0.88 -22.35 6.63
CA GLY A 168 0.33 -22.17 7.98
C GLY A 168 -0.49 -20.88 8.17
N PHE A 169 -1.05 -20.33 7.08
CA PHE A 169 -1.87 -19.12 7.11
C PHE A 169 -3.37 -19.45 7.18
N PRO A 170 -4.20 -18.53 7.71
CA PRO A 170 -5.64 -18.60 7.52
C PRO A 170 -6.00 -18.30 6.07
N VAL A 171 -7.06 -18.93 5.55
CA VAL A 171 -7.63 -18.58 4.24
C VAL A 171 -8.10 -17.11 4.28
N PRO A 172 -7.67 -16.24 3.34
CA PRO A 172 -8.17 -14.88 3.21
C PRO A 172 -9.69 -14.88 3.11
N LYS A 173 -10.33 -14.07 3.94
CA LYS A 173 -11.78 -13.91 3.95
C LYS A 173 -12.11 -12.51 3.48
N ARG A 174 -13.07 -12.42 2.55
CA ARG A 174 -13.71 -11.16 2.21
C ARG A 174 -14.26 -10.51 3.49
N PRO A 175 -13.85 -9.29 3.83
CA PRO A 175 -14.39 -8.61 5.00
C PRO A 175 -15.87 -8.28 4.78
N ARG A 176 -16.68 -8.27 5.86
CA ARG A 176 -18.09 -7.85 5.80
C ARG A 176 -18.24 -6.42 5.30
N LYS A 177 -17.32 -5.56 5.74
CA LYS A 177 -17.12 -4.19 5.29
C LYS A 177 -15.62 -3.99 5.20
N GLN A 178 -15.11 -3.51 4.07
CA GLN A 178 -13.70 -3.14 3.99
C GLN A 178 -13.43 -2.06 5.05
N PRO A 179 -12.40 -2.22 5.91
CA PRO A 179 -11.84 -1.11 6.66
C PRO A 179 -11.42 0.00 5.70
N MET A 180 -11.91 1.21 5.92
CA MET A 180 -11.51 2.39 5.19
C MET A 180 -11.19 3.48 6.20
N PHE A 181 -10.23 4.33 5.87
CA PHE A 181 -9.79 5.41 6.77
C PHE A 181 -10.03 6.80 6.14
N PRO A 182 -11.28 7.22 5.89
CA PRO A 182 -11.58 8.52 5.29
C PRO A 182 -11.33 9.66 6.27
N ASN A 183 -10.95 10.85 5.78
CA ASN A 183 -10.68 12.02 6.62
C ASN A 183 -11.90 12.44 7.47
N ALA A 184 -13.12 12.18 6.99
CA ALA A 184 -14.35 12.54 7.70
C ALA A 184 -14.48 11.87 9.08
N ASP A 185 -13.88 10.68 9.25
CA ASP A 185 -13.97 9.92 10.50
C ASP A 185 -13.00 10.47 11.57
N PHE A 186 -12.16 11.46 11.23
CA PHE A 186 -11.14 12.07 12.09
C PHE A 186 -11.19 13.61 12.07
N ALA A 187 -12.31 14.17 11.60
CA ALA A 187 -12.43 15.60 11.30
C ALA A 187 -12.50 16.51 12.54
N ASP A 188 -12.82 15.97 13.72
CA ASP A 188 -12.96 16.74 14.96
C ASP A 188 -11.63 17.33 15.47
N TYR A 189 -10.49 16.90 14.90
CA TYR A 189 -9.16 17.37 15.28
C TYR A 189 -8.49 18.31 14.26
N VAL A 190 -9.16 18.62 13.15
CA VAL A 190 -8.62 19.49 12.08
C VAL A 190 -9.01 20.96 12.29
N ASN A 191 -9.87 21.26 13.27
CA ASN A 191 -10.40 22.60 13.54
C ASN A 191 -9.91 23.24 14.85
N ASP A 192 -8.93 22.65 15.54
CA ASP A 192 -8.22 23.29 16.67
C ASP A 192 -6.79 23.67 16.25
#